data_AF-A0A936ANI4-F1
#
_entry.id   AF-A0A936ANI4-F1
#
_cell.length_a   1.000
_cell.length_b   1.000
_cell.length_c   1.000
_cell.angle_alpha   90.00
_cell.angle_beta   90.00
_cell.angle_gamma   90.00
#
_symmetry.space_group_name_H-M   'P 1'
#
loop_
_entity.id
_entity.type
_entity.pdbx_description
1 polymer ?
#
loop_
_entity_poly.entity_id
_entity_poly.type
_entity_poly.pdbx_seq_one_letter_code
_entity_poly.pdbx_strand_id
1 'polypeptide(L)'
;MREKSAGTRRTSTKPDKDLPALTDEMLARAVLKRGERPVGRPPIENPKVAISIRLPPDVVARWRASGAGWQTRMAKVLEKRAP
;
A
#
# COMPACT_ATOMS: atom_id res chain seq x y z
N MET A 1 -4.04 43.41 14.04
CA MET A 1 -3.63 43.73 12.66
C MET A 1 -2.29 43.06 12.37
N ARG A 2 -2.28 41.95 11.63
CA ARG A 2 -1.07 41.30 11.11
C ARG A 2 -1.42 40.74 9.73
N GLU A 3 -1.06 41.47 8.68
CA GLU A 3 -1.15 41.05 7.29
C GLU A 3 -0.23 39.86 7.03
N LYS A 4 -0.75 38.83 6.35
CA LYS A 4 0.05 37.79 5.71
C LYS A 4 -0.25 37.83 4.21
N SER A 5 0.56 38.57 3.47
CA SER A 5 0.47 38.67 2.01
C SER A 5 0.96 37.36 1.37
N ALA A 6 0.05 36.62 0.74
CA ALA A 6 0.35 35.39 0.02
C ALA A 6 0.86 35.72 -1.40
N GLY A 7 2.18 35.77 -1.57
CA GLY A 7 2.80 35.91 -2.89
C GLY A 7 2.65 34.62 -3.70
N THR A 8 1.76 34.61 -4.69
CA THR A 8 1.70 33.57 -5.71
C THR A 8 2.95 33.66 -6.59
N ARG A 9 3.84 32.66 -6.52
CA ARG A 9 4.97 32.53 -7.46
C ARG A 9 4.44 32.05 -8.81
N ARG A 10 4.56 32.89 -9.84
CA ARG A 10 4.38 32.49 -11.25
C ARG A 10 5.52 31.53 -11.62
N THR A 11 5.20 30.31 -12.04
CA THR A 11 6.17 29.40 -12.68
C THR A 11 6.23 29.71 -14.18
N SER A 12 7.45 29.75 -14.73
CA SER A 12 7.69 29.98 -16.16
C SER A 12 7.20 28.80 -16.99
N THR A 13 6.46 29.07 -18.07
CA THR A 13 5.93 28.06 -19.01
C THR A 13 6.98 27.57 -20.02
N LYS A 14 8.17 28.18 -20.05
CA LYS A 14 9.18 27.84 -21.07
C LYS A 14 10.08 26.71 -20.58
N PRO A 15 10.31 25.66 -21.40
CA PRO A 15 11.28 24.63 -21.06
C PRO A 15 12.69 25.25 -21.05
N ASP A 16 13.42 25.12 -19.94
CA ASP A 16 14.80 25.58 -19.89
C ASP A 16 15.68 24.68 -20.75
N LYS A 17 16.56 25.30 -21.55
CA LYS A 17 17.38 24.61 -22.57
C LYS A 17 18.46 23.70 -21.96
N ASP A 18 18.75 23.88 -20.68
CA ASP A 18 19.79 23.16 -19.95
C ASP A 18 19.25 21.94 -19.17
N LEU A 19 17.96 21.61 -19.27
CA LEU A 19 17.42 20.40 -18.65
C LEU A 19 17.85 19.14 -19.42
N PRO A 20 18.34 18.10 -18.72
CA PRO A 20 18.56 16.81 -19.35
C PRO A 20 17.24 16.23 -19.86
N ALA A 21 17.30 15.53 -20.99
CA ALA A 21 16.16 14.79 -21.51
C ALA A 21 15.72 13.70 -20.53
N LEU A 22 14.41 13.54 -20.35
CA LEU A 22 13.85 12.49 -19.51
C LEU A 22 13.99 11.14 -20.24
N THR A 23 14.91 10.30 -19.79
CA THR A 23 15.15 8.98 -20.39
C THR A 23 14.20 7.91 -19.84
N ASP A 24 13.95 6.86 -20.60
CA ASP A 24 13.09 5.74 -20.18
C ASP A 24 13.62 5.03 -18.92
N GLU A 25 14.94 4.93 -18.77
CA GLU A 25 15.57 4.39 -17.56
C GLU A 25 15.28 5.24 -16.33
N MET A 26 15.23 6.57 -16.49
CA MET A 26 14.85 7.50 -15.42
C MET A 26 13.37 7.32 -15.04
N LEU A 27 12.51 7.05 -16.01
CA LEU A 27 11.10 6.77 -15.79
C LEU A 27 10.88 5.41 -15.09
N ALA A 28 11.62 4.38 -15.50
CA ALA A 28 11.48 3.03 -14.98
C ALA A 28 11.81 2.93 -13.48
N ARG A 29 12.77 3.72 -13.00
CA ARG A 29 13.10 3.82 -11.56
C ARG A 29 12.26 4.84 -10.78
N ALA A 30 11.35 5.56 -11.45
CA ALA A 30 10.61 6.63 -10.82
C ALA A 30 9.60 6.07 -9.80
N VAL A 31 9.59 6.65 -8.60
CA VAL A 31 8.60 6.33 -7.57
C VAL A 31 7.58 7.46 -7.54
N LEU A 32 6.31 7.14 -7.77
CA LEU A 32 5.22 8.10 -7.63
C LEU A 32 5.14 8.52 -6.15
N LYS A 33 5.34 9.81 -5.87
CA LYS A 33 5.23 10.38 -4.52
C LYS A 33 4.08 11.38 -4.46
N ARG A 34 3.37 11.40 -3.34
CA ARG A 34 2.38 12.45 -3.00
C ARG A 34 2.98 13.27 -1.86
N GLY A 35 3.54 14.42 -2.20
CA GLY A 35 4.45 15.15 -1.29
C GLY A 35 5.74 14.35 -1.07
N GLU A 36 6.15 14.21 0.20
CA GLU A 36 7.37 13.45 0.56
C GLU A 36 7.15 11.93 0.62
N ARG A 37 5.90 11.46 0.55
CA ARG A 37 5.56 10.06 0.78
C ARG A 37 5.38 9.28 -0.54
N PRO A 38 6.04 8.13 -0.71
CA PRO A 38 5.77 7.24 -1.84
C PRO A 38 4.31 6.75 -1.79
N VAL A 39 3.63 6.80 -2.94
CA VAL A 39 2.27 6.29 -3.10
C VAL A 39 2.37 4.78 -3.30
N GLY A 40 2.09 4.03 -2.23
CA GLY A 40 2.00 2.57 -2.29
C GLY A 40 0.77 2.08 -3.07
N ARG A 41 0.55 0.75 -3.06
CA ARG A 41 -0.67 0.11 -3.61
C ARG A 41 -1.91 0.83 -3.07
N PRO A 42 -2.92 1.11 -3.92
CA PRO A 42 -4.17 1.71 -3.47
C PRO A 42 -4.74 0.97 -2.25
N PRO A 43 -5.25 1.70 -1.24
CA PRO A 43 -5.87 1.07 -0.08
C PRO A 43 -7.00 0.13 -0.53
N ILE A 44 -6.98 -1.09 -0.02
CA ILE A 44 -8.11 -2.02 -0.17
C ILE A 44 -9.17 -1.62 0.86
N GLU A 45 -10.44 -1.56 0.47
CA GLU A 45 -11.53 -1.13 1.36
C GLU A 45 -11.72 -2.04 2.58
N ASN A 46 -11.52 -3.35 2.42
CA ASN A 46 -11.63 -4.32 3.52
C ASN A 46 -10.42 -5.28 3.54
N PRO A 47 -9.27 -4.85 4.09
CA PRO A 47 -8.07 -5.67 4.16
C PRO A 47 -8.22 -6.75 5.24
N LYS A 48 -7.60 -7.92 5.01
CA LYS A 48 -7.50 -8.95 6.06
C LYS A 48 -6.67 -8.41 7.23
N VAL A 49 -7.20 -8.55 8.44
CA VAL A 49 -6.50 -8.15 9.66
C VAL A 49 -5.60 -9.30 10.11
N ALA A 50 -4.29 -9.04 10.21
CA ALA A 50 -3.35 -9.99 10.78
C ALA A 50 -3.44 -9.93 12.31
N ILE A 51 -3.92 -11.02 12.91
CA ILE A 51 -4.01 -11.16 14.37
C ILE A 51 -3.14 -12.32 14.86
N SER A 52 -2.66 -12.23 16.09
CA SER A 52 -1.97 -13.32 16.77
C SER A 52 -2.97 -14.07 17.65
N ILE A 53 -3.35 -15.28 17.25
CA ILE A 53 -4.24 -16.17 18.00
C ILE A 53 -3.48 -17.43 18.43
N ARG A 54 -3.75 -17.92 19.64
CA ARG A 54 -3.25 -19.20 20.13
C ARG A 54 -4.31 -20.28 19.88
N LEU A 55 -3.92 -21.36 19.22
CA LEU A 55 -4.78 -22.51 18.95
C LEU A 55 -4.12 -23.77 19.50
N PRO A 56 -4.90 -24.80 19.90
CA PRO A 56 -4.34 -26.09 20.28
C PRO A 56 -3.47 -26.68 19.16
N PRO A 57 -2.35 -27.35 19.48
CA PRO A 57 -1.41 -27.86 18.49
C PRO A 57 -2.07 -28.83 17.50
N ASP A 58 -2.96 -29.70 17.98
CA ASP A 58 -3.66 -30.68 17.16
C ASP A 58 -4.57 -30.03 16.11
N VAL A 59 -5.18 -28.89 16.46
CA VAL A 59 -6.02 -28.12 15.53
C VAL A 59 -5.16 -27.60 14.38
N VAL A 60 -4.01 -27.00 14.71
CA VAL A 60 -3.07 -26.48 13.71
C VAL A 60 -2.51 -27.61 12.84
N ALA A 61 -2.17 -28.75 13.44
CA ALA A 61 -1.66 -29.92 12.73
C ALA A 61 -2.67 -30.45 11.70
N ARG A 62 -3.95 -30.62 12.09
CA ARG A 62 -5.02 -31.06 11.17
C ARG A 62 -5.20 -30.08 10.01
N TRP A 63 -5.17 -28.78 10.28
CA TRP A 63 -5.26 -27.79 9.22
C TRP A 63 -4.06 -27.85 8.28
N ARG A 64 -2.83 -27.87 8.80
CA ARG A 64 -1.61 -27.99 7.97
C ARG A 64 -1.62 -29.25 7.10
N ALA A 65 -2.09 -30.38 7.64
CA ALA A 65 -2.22 -31.64 6.92
C ALA A 65 -3.21 -31.57 5.74
N SER A 66 -4.16 -30.62 5.76
CA SER A 66 -5.05 -30.38 4.60
C SER A 66 -4.32 -29.77 3.38
N GLY A 67 -3.03 -29.45 3.50
CA GLY A 67 -2.19 -28.99 2.40
C GLY A 67 -2.24 -27.48 2.17
N ALA A 68 -1.77 -27.06 0.98
CA ALA A 68 -1.70 -25.64 0.61
C ALA A 68 -3.07 -24.95 0.76
N GLY A 69 -3.05 -23.70 1.23
CA GLY A 69 -4.26 -22.91 1.44
C GLY A 69 -5.05 -23.26 2.70
N TRP A 70 -4.50 -24.03 3.64
CA TRP A 70 -5.18 -24.37 4.89
C TRP A 70 -5.63 -23.16 5.71
N GLN A 71 -4.83 -22.08 5.75
CA GLN A 71 -5.21 -20.83 6.43
C GLN A 71 -6.45 -20.20 5.78
N THR A 72 -6.54 -20.22 4.45
CA THR A 72 -7.70 -19.72 3.70
C THR A 72 -8.94 -20.56 4.00
N ARG A 73 -8.82 -21.90 4.07
CA ARG A 73 -9.94 -22.76 4.46
C ARG A 73 -10.37 -22.52 5.91
N MET A 74 -9.42 -22.36 6.83
CA MET A 74 -9.70 -22.01 8.23
C MET A 74 -10.44 -20.68 8.33
N ALA A 75 -9.99 -19.64 7.63
CA ALA A 75 -10.65 -18.33 7.60
C ALA A 75 -12.10 -18.43 7.10
N LYS A 76 -12.36 -19.19 6.03
CA LYS A 76 -13.73 -19.43 5.52
C LYS A 76 -14.63 -20.13 6.54
N VAL A 77 -14.09 -21.03 7.36
CA VAL A 77 -14.88 -21.68 8.43
C VAL A 77 -15.22 -20.70 9.54
N LEU A 78 -14.28 -19.84 9.93
CA LEU A 78 -14.52 -18.80 10.94
C LEU A 78 -15.56 -17.79 10.47
N GLU A 79 -15.52 -17.38 9.20
CA GLU A 79 -16.51 -16.48 8.58
C GLU A 79 -17.92 -17.10 8.60
N LYS A 80 -18.04 -18.38 8.23
CA LYS A 80 -19.33 -19.10 8.25
C LYS A 80 -19.90 -19.32 9.64
N ARG A 81 -19.05 -19.30 10.67
CA ARG A 81 -19.43 -19.50 12.08
C ARG A 81 -19.27 -18.24 12.91
N ALA A 82 -19.26 -17.08 12.24
CA ALA A 82 -19.32 -15.81 12.93
C ALA A 82 -20.59 -15.75 13.79
N PRO A 83 -20.54 -15.09 14.97
CA PRO A 83 -21.68 -14.95 15.84
C PRO A 83 -22.83 -14.18 15.18
#